data_AF-A0A413VUK4-F1
#
_entry.id   AF-A0A413VUK4-F1
#
_cell.length_a   1.000
_cell.length_b   1.000
_cell.length_c   1.000
_cell.angle_alpha   90.00
_cell.angle_beta   90.00
_cell.angle_gamma   90.00
#
_symmetry.space_group_name_H-M   'P 1'
#
loop_
_entity.id
_entity.type
_entity.pdbx_description
1 polymer ?
#
loop_
_entity_poly.entity_id
_entity_poly.type
_entity_poly.pdbx_seq_one_letter_code
_entity_poly.pdbx_strand_id
1 'polypeptide(L)'
;MNFYIANSSLWNPDYGAASQSEFTRQRTKILAALKAINADIYALCEVGEGKTAVQDIVEGLNDIAGTNRYAYTDNGDTKESTYTKNVFVYNTDKVEPYKEVLTIGSYLKLRHVAQAFNLKENQERLIISLNHFKSKSSGSGTDTDQYDGQGKSNNQRKAEAYTLVNELNTLTNYYEDPDILILGDLNAYSREDPIRILTNASLVNLLEHFSPQDYSYVYNGAIGYLDHSIASASMSKQVVDAAPWHINADEQSKFGYKNAVNYSPDPYRSSDHDPIITTLMLDRATGIYTPGNGYKNRIQISGNPHDGYLTLQSERIDKVEVLSINGQILFTNTPAVAGNYFILPTSGLTGGFYIIRVYCNNYCITDKIVLP
;
A
#
# COMPACT_ATOMS: atom_id res chain seq x y z
N MET A 1 1.76 20.09 2.66
CA MET A 1 3.16 19.63 2.72
C MET A 1 3.57 19.45 4.16
N ASN A 2 3.67 18.18 4.56
CA ASN A 2 4.02 17.76 5.91
C ASN A 2 5.16 16.73 5.82
N PHE A 3 6.30 17.15 5.28
CA PHE A 3 7.48 16.33 5.11
C PHE A 3 7.91 15.73 6.45
N TYR A 4 8.31 14.46 6.42
CA TYR A 4 8.86 13.79 7.58
C TYR A 4 10.38 13.92 7.61
N ILE A 5 10.87 14.96 8.27
CA ILE A 5 12.32 15.22 8.42
C ILE A 5 12.69 14.99 9.88
N ALA A 6 13.43 13.91 10.16
CA ALA A 6 13.87 13.57 11.52
C ALA A 6 15.18 14.26 11.94
N ASN A 7 15.98 14.72 10.97
CA ASN A 7 17.21 15.44 11.26
C ASN A 7 16.88 16.87 11.73
N SER A 8 17.05 17.12 13.02
CA SER A 8 16.71 18.40 13.66
C SER A 8 17.43 19.63 13.08
N SER A 9 18.60 19.44 12.45
CA SER A 9 19.33 20.54 11.79
C SER A 9 18.64 21.06 10.51
N LEU A 10 17.67 20.31 9.98
CA LEU A 10 16.96 20.59 8.72
C LEU A 10 15.50 21.01 8.93
N TRP A 11 15.06 21.13 10.19
CA TRP A 11 13.72 21.57 10.54
C TRP A 11 13.45 23.00 10.08
N ASN A 12 12.26 23.19 9.50
CA ASN A 12 11.79 24.46 9.00
C ASN A 12 10.26 24.52 9.08
N PRO A 13 9.67 25.71 9.30
CA PRO A 13 8.22 25.86 9.46
C PRO A 13 7.42 25.64 8.17
N ASP A 14 8.06 25.74 7.00
CA ASP A 14 7.40 25.74 5.70
C ASP A 14 6.90 24.34 5.32
N TYR A 15 7.72 23.31 5.52
CA TYR A 15 7.42 21.99 4.97
C TYR A 15 7.36 20.84 5.99
N GLY A 16 7.84 21.02 7.22
CA GLY A 16 7.85 19.96 8.23
C GLY A 16 7.72 20.50 9.66
N ALA A 17 8.17 19.71 10.63
CA ALA A 17 8.31 20.16 12.01
C ALA A 17 9.34 21.30 12.12
N ALA A 18 9.03 22.32 12.92
CA ALA A 18 9.90 23.45 13.20
C ALA A 18 10.64 23.33 14.54
N SER A 19 10.28 22.35 15.37
CA SER A 19 10.89 22.15 16.70
C SER A 19 10.80 20.70 17.14
N GLN A 20 11.58 20.33 18.16
CA GLN A 20 11.52 19.00 18.78
C GLN A 20 10.12 18.65 19.25
N SER A 21 9.39 19.63 19.80
CA SER A 21 8.03 19.42 20.29
C SER A 21 7.06 19.10 19.15
N GLU A 22 7.19 19.78 18.01
CA GLU A 22 6.39 19.51 16.81
C GLU A 22 6.75 18.17 16.19
N PHE A 23 8.05 17.86 16.07
CA PHE A 23 8.51 16.59 15.54
C PHE A 23 8.00 15.42 16.40
N THR A 24 8.07 15.54 17.73
CA THR A 24 7.55 14.52 18.65
C THR A 24 6.05 14.27 18.41
N ARG A 25 5.27 15.34 18.22
CA ARG A 25 3.83 15.23 17.91
C ARG A 25 3.58 14.61 16.53
N GLN A 26 4.33 15.04 15.50
CA GLN A 26 4.24 14.52 14.13
C GLN A 26 4.56 13.02 14.09
N ARG A 27 5.72 12.65 14.64
CA ARG A 27 6.18 11.26 14.79
C ARG A 27 5.16 10.40 15.50
N THR A 28 4.58 10.87 16.62
CA THR A 28 3.57 10.12 17.37
C THR A 28 2.35 9.78 16.52
N LYS A 29 1.79 10.76 15.78
CA LYS A 29 0.62 10.52 14.92
C LYS A 29 0.94 9.58 13.76
N ILE A 30 2.07 9.78 13.08
CA ILE A 30 2.49 8.94 11.95
C ILE A 30 2.70 7.50 12.41
N LEU A 31 3.42 7.28 13.51
CA LEU A 31 3.64 5.94 14.04
C LEU A 31 2.32 5.28 14.51
N ALA A 32 1.39 6.05 15.09
CA ALA A 32 0.05 5.56 15.42
C ALA A 32 -0.71 5.09 14.17
N ALA A 33 -0.64 5.86 13.07
CA ALA A 33 -1.27 5.49 11.80
C ALA A 33 -0.65 4.22 11.19
N LEU A 34 0.69 4.16 11.11
CA LEU A 34 1.39 2.98 10.60
C LEU A 34 1.08 1.73 11.43
N LYS A 35 1.11 1.83 12.76
CA LYS A 35 0.74 0.72 13.65
C LYS A 35 -0.71 0.26 13.47
N ALA A 36 -1.64 1.18 13.26
CA ALA A 36 -3.05 0.84 13.03
C ALA A 36 -3.28 0.17 11.68
N ILE A 37 -2.59 0.64 10.63
CA ILE A 37 -2.60 0.02 9.29
C ILE A 37 -2.02 -1.39 9.37
N ASN A 38 -0.92 -1.58 10.10
CA ASN A 38 -0.25 -2.88 10.29
C ASN A 38 0.00 -3.61 8.95
N ALA A 39 0.46 -2.89 7.94
CA ALA A 39 0.75 -3.44 6.63
C ALA A 39 2.01 -4.30 6.62
N ASP A 40 2.07 -5.22 5.66
CA ASP A 40 3.26 -6.00 5.35
C ASP A 40 4.31 -5.18 4.61
N ILE A 41 3.89 -4.22 3.79
CA ILE A 41 4.74 -3.24 3.11
C ILE A 41 4.08 -1.87 3.20
N TYR A 42 4.82 -0.87 3.65
CA TYR A 42 4.48 0.55 3.59
C TYR A 42 5.30 1.20 2.48
N ALA A 43 4.60 1.82 1.53
CA ALA A 43 5.17 2.61 0.45
C ALA A 43 4.96 4.10 0.80
N LEU A 44 6.01 4.77 1.27
CA LEU A 44 5.91 6.10 1.89
C LEU A 44 6.50 7.19 1.01
N CYS A 45 5.69 8.20 0.71
CA CYS A 45 6.12 9.44 0.08
C CYS A 45 6.54 10.50 1.13
N GLU A 46 7.25 11.52 0.68
CA GLU A 46 7.63 12.70 1.50
C GLU A 46 8.47 12.40 2.76
N VAL A 47 9.26 11.32 2.74
CA VAL A 47 10.25 11.03 3.80
C VAL A 47 11.55 11.77 3.49
N GLY A 48 12.18 12.39 4.49
CA GLY A 48 13.43 13.15 4.30
C GLY A 48 14.53 12.35 3.60
N GLU A 49 15.29 13.00 2.72
CA GLU A 49 16.51 12.42 2.12
C GLU A 49 17.55 12.06 3.20
N GLY A 50 18.43 11.11 2.88
CA GLY A 50 19.35 10.49 3.82
C GLY A 50 18.73 9.29 4.56
N LYS A 51 19.42 8.79 5.59
CA LYS A 51 18.99 7.58 6.31
C LYS A 51 18.20 7.90 7.57
N THR A 52 18.38 9.11 8.12
CA THR A 52 17.86 9.47 9.45
C THR A 52 16.34 9.34 9.53
N ALA A 53 15.61 9.86 8.56
CA ALA A 53 14.15 9.88 8.58
C ALA A 53 13.52 8.48 8.50
N VAL A 54 13.99 7.63 7.58
CA VAL A 54 13.46 6.27 7.42
C VAL A 54 13.88 5.35 8.58
N GLN A 55 15.09 5.54 9.12
CA GLN A 55 15.54 4.82 10.32
C GLN A 55 14.66 5.17 11.53
N ASP A 56 14.38 6.46 11.75
CA ASP A 56 13.51 6.90 12.84
C ASP A 56 12.10 6.29 12.76
N ILE A 57 11.53 6.18 11.55
CA ILE A 57 10.23 5.51 11.32
C ILE A 57 10.30 4.03 11.68
N VAL A 58 11.33 3.32 11.20
CA VAL A 58 11.48 1.88 11.44
C VAL A 58 11.70 1.57 12.91
N GLU A 59 12.62 2.29 13.55
CA GLU A 59 12.90 2.15 14.99
C GLU A 59 11.65 2.47 15.81
N GLY A 60 10.99 3.59 15.50
CA GLY A 60 9.77 4.00 16.18
C GLY A 60 8.64 3.01 16.04
N LEU A 61 8.43 2.46 14.84
CA LEU A 61 7.37 1.48 14.57
C LEU A 61 7.65 0.16 15.31
N ASN A 62 8.90 -0.30 15.31
CA ASN A 62 9.35 -1.46 16.06
C ASN A 62 9.13 -1.27 17.57
N ASP A 63 9.52 -0.12 18.12
CA ASP A 63 9.35 0.21 19.54
C ASP A 63 7.87 0.17 19.96
N ILE A 64 6.99 0.87 19.24
CA ILE A 64 5.57 0.94 19.63
C ILE A 64 4.81 -0.36 19.37
N ALA A 65 5.31 -1.22 18.48
CA ALA A 65 4.75 -2.54 18.22
C ALA A 65 5.37 -3.64 19.11
N GLY A 66 6.41 -3.33 19.89
CA GLY A 66 7.11 -4.30 20.75
C GLY A 66 7.75 -5.43 19.95
N THR A 67 8.34 -5.11 18.80
CA THR A 67 8.84 -6.07 17.81
C THR A 67 10.15 -5.56 17.19
N ASN A 68 10.84 -6.38 16.42
CA ASN A 68 11.98 -5.99 15.58
C ASN A 68 11.77 -6.40 14.12
N ARG A 69 10.50 -6.57 13.70
CA ARG A 69 10.14 -7.14 12.40
C ARG A 69 10.09 -6.12 11.28
N TYR A 70 10.06 -4.82 11.58
CA TYR A 70 10.07 -3.81 10.53
C TYR A 70 11.50 -3.47 10.12
N ALA A 71 11.73 -3.39 8.82
CA ALA A 71 12.98 -2.95 8.18
C ALA A 71 12.65 -2.03 7.00
N TYR A 72 13.66 -1.41 6.38
CA TYR A 72 13.49 -0.58 5.19
C TYR A 72 14.45 -1.01 4.07
N THR A 73 14.11 -0.67 2.83
CA THR A 73 14.95 -0.93 1.66
C THR A 73 16.00 0.17 1.51
N ASP A 74 17.27 -0.18 1.33
CA ASP A 74 18.34 0.81 1.10
C ASP A 74 18.41 1.18 -0.37
N ASN A 75 18.22 2.47 -0.68
CA ASN A 75 18.39 3.03 -2.03
C ASN A 75 19.75 3.71 -2.22
N GLY A 76 20.68 3.54 -1.28
CA GLY A 76 22.03 4.09 -1.30
C GLY A 76 22.11 5.59 -0.98
N ASP A 77 21.00 6.24 -0.68
CA ASP A 77 20.97 7.66 -0.36
C ASP A 77 21.44 7.94 1.08
N THR A 78 22.55 8.65 1.18
CA THR A 78 23.19 9.06 2.43
C THR A 78 23.16 10.58 2.64
N LYS A 79 22.60 11.34 1.70
CA LYS A 79 22.64 12.80 1.73
C LYS A 79 21.42 13.34 2.48
N GLU A 80 21.65 13.85 3.68
CA GLU A 80 20.62 14.58 4.42
C GLU A 80 20.36 15.94 3.76
N SER A 81 19.09 16.26 3.50
CA SER A 81 18.70 17.53 2.89
C SER A 81 17.25 17.91 3.25
N THR A 82 16.83 19.14 2.91
CA THR A 82 15.43 19.57 3.08
C THR A 82 14.48 19.00 2.02
N TYR A 83 15.00 18.22 1.07
CA TYR A 83 14.20 17.49 0.09
C TYR A 83 13.72 16.16 0.68
N THR A 84 12.75 15.57 -0.01
CA THR A 84 12.14 14.30 0.36
C THR A 84 12.19 13.31 -0.77
N LYS A 85 12.12 12.04 -0.38
CA LYS A 85 12.17 10.86 -1.20
C LYS A 85 11.04 9.90 -0.85
N ASN A 86 10.92 8.89 -1.71
CA ASN A 86 10.09 7.73 -1.51
C ASN A 86 10.92 6.61 -0.88
N VAL A 87 10.32 5.87 0.05
CA VAL A 87 10.95 4.74 0.74
C VAL A 87 9.97 3.60 0.94
N PHE A 88 10.48 2.38 1.05
CA PHE A 88 9.72 1.23 1.48
C PHE A 88 10.13 0.80 2.88
N VAL A 89 9.13 0.60 3.75
CA VAL A 89 9.28 -0.06 5.06
C VAL A 89 8.49 -1.36 4.97
N TYR A 90 9.02 -2.48 5.46
CA TYR A 90 8.39 -3.79 5.28
C TYR A 90 8.52 -4.66 6.53
N ASN A 91 7.57 -5.57 6.69
CA ASN A 91 7.54 -6.59 7.72
C ASN A 91 8.39 -7.80 7.29
N THR A 92 9.55 -7.97 7.91
CA THR A 92 10.51 -9.04 7.63
C THR A 92 9.98 -10.43 7.97
N ASP A 93 8.90 -10.58 8.74
CA ASP A 93 8.26 -11.88 8.97
C ASP A 93 7.44 -12.34 7.75
N LYS A 94 7.07 -11.41 6.87
CA LYS A 94 6.07 -11.62 5.81
C LYS A 94 6.68 -11.56 4.43
N VAL A 95 7.56 -10.59 4.19
CA VAL A 95 8.18 -10.39 2.88
C VAL A 95 9.69 -10.21 3.01
N GLU A 96 10.39 -10.40 1.90
CA GLU A 96 11.80 -10.05 1.76
C GLU A 96 12.03 -9.29 0.44
N PRO A 97 12.88 -8.25 0.42
CA PRO A 97 13.23 -7.57 -0.82
C PRO A 97 13.92 -8.52 -1.80
N TYR A 98 13.53 -8.45 -3.07
CA TYR A 98 14.19 -9.13 -4.17
C TYR A 98 14.96 -8.13 -5.03
N LYS A 99 16.29 -8.30 -5.09
CA LYS A 99 17.24 -7.38 -5.74
C LYS A 99 17.21 -5.96 -5.15
N GLU A 100 18.09 -5.11 -5.68
CA GLU A 100 18.26 -3.73 -5.23
C GLU A 100 17.09 -2.84 -5.66
N VAL A 101 16.90 -1.72 -4.95
CA VAL A 101 15.96 -0.66 -5.35
C VAL A 101 16.44 -0.02 -6.66
N LEU A 102 15.52 0.17 -7.61
CA LEU A 102 15.78 0.96 -8.82
C LEU A 102 15.13 2.33 -8.72
N THR A 103 15.72 3.32 -9.40
CA THR A 103 15.07 4.61 -9.68
C THR A 103 14.52 4.63 -11.10
N ILE A 104 13.43 5.34 -11.31
CA ILE A 104 12.74 5.47 -12.60
C ILE A 104 13.02 6.87 -13.16
N GLY A 105 13.54 6.94 -14.38
CA GLY A 105 13.96 8.19 -14.99
C GLY A 105 15.09 8.92 -14.23
N SER A 106 15.32 10.17 -14.62
CA SER A 106 16.40 11.02 -14.07
C SER A 106 15.90 12.24 -13.30
N TYR A 107 14.67 12.68 -13.55
CA TYR A 107 14.05 13.80 -12.86
C TYR A 107 13.66 13.40 -11.45
N LEU A 108 14.16 14.12 -10.43
CA LEU A 108 13.87 13.86 -9.01
C LEU A 108 13.88 12.38 -8.64
N LYS A 109 14.88 11.63 -9.14
CA LYS A 109 14.90 10.16 -9.16
C LYS A 109 14.53 9.44 -7.85
N LEU A 110 14.79 10.05 -6.68
CA LEU A 110 14.44 9.46 -5.37
C LEU A 110 12.93 9.52 -5.07
N ARG A 111 12.14 10.19 -5.90
CA ARG A 111 10.67 10.24 -5.87
C ARG A 111 10.02 9.23 -6.82
N HIS A 112 10.80 8.50 -7.59
CA HIS A 112 10.30 7.48 -8.51
C HIS A 112 11.17 6.25 -8.33
N VAL A 113 10.77 5.37 -7.42
CA VAL A 113 11.56 4.20 -7.03
C VAL A 113 10.74 2.93 -7.20
N ALA A 114 11.42 1.83 -7.50
CA ALA A 114 10.82 0.52 -7.57
C ALA A 114 11.57 -0.47 -6.68
N GLN A 115 10.83 -1.40 -6.10
CA GLN A 115 11.37 -2.54 -5.36
C GLN A 115 10.46 -3.74 -5.58
N ALA A 116 11.04 -4.91 -5.83
CA ALA A 116 10.28 -6.16 -5.73
C ALA A 116 10.40 -6.79 -4.35
N PHE A 117 9.34 -7.47 -3.93
CA PHE A 117 9.29 -8.24 -2.70
C PHE A 117 8.84 -9.66 -3.01
N ASN A 118 9.48 -10.65 -2.39
CA ASN A 118 8.96 -12.02 -2.35
C ASN A 118 8.10 -12.17 -1.09
N LEU A 119 6.90 -12.72 -1.24
CA LEU A 119 6.10 -13.20 -0.12
C LEU A 119 6.76 -14.46 0.44
N LYS A 120 7.21 -14.43 1.69
CA LYS A 120 7.94 -15.55 2.29
C LYS A 120 7.13 -16.83 2.32
N GLU A 121 5.81 -16.70 2.39
CA GLU A 121 4.90 -17.83 2.54
C GLU A 121 4.95 -18.81 1.37
N ASN A 122 5.05 -18.30 0.14
CA ASN A 122 4.95 -19.09 -1.10
C ASN A 122 5.94 -18.65 -2.20
N GLN A 123 6.78 -17.66 -1.93
CA GLN A 123 7.78 -17.09 -2.84
C GLN A 123 7.19 -16.36 -4.05
N GLU A 124 5.88 -16.05 -4.06
CA GLU A 124 5.33 -15.15 -5.07
C GLU A 124 5.99 -13.79 -4.98
N ARG A 125 6.14 -13.15 -6.14
CA ARG A 125 6.80 -11.87 -6.25
C ARG A 125 5.81 -10.80 -6.70
N LEU A 126 6.07 -9.60 -6.22
CA LEU A 126 5.33 -8.39 -6.53
C LEU A 126 6.37 -7.29 -6.73
N ILE A 127 6.24 -6.51 -7.80
CA ILE A 127 7.00 -5.28 -8.01
C ILE A 127 6.15 -4.09 -7.55
N ILE A 128 6.68 -3.25 -6.67
CA ILE A 128 6.03 -1.99 -6.30
C ILE A 128 6.82 -0.85 -6.93
N SER A 129 6.15 0.00 -7.71
CA SER A 129 6.67 1.25 -8.28
C SER A 129 6.05 2.43 -7.55
N LEU A 130 6.80 3.04 -6.64
CA LEU A 130 6.36 4.15 -5.79
C LEU A 130 6.78 5.49 -6.38
N ASN A 131 5.79 6.30 -6.74
CA ASN A 131 5.94 7.53 -7.50
C ASN A 131 5.35 8.73 -6.76
N HIS A 132 6.08 9.83 -6.73
CA HIS A 132 5.58 11.13 -6.27
C HIS A 132 5.81 12.17 -7.36
N PHE A 133 4.80 12.36 -8.21
CA PHE A 133 4.89 13.25 -9.38
C PHE A 133 4.90 14.72 -8.98
N LYS A 134 5.28 15.60 -9.91
CA LYS A 134 5.35 17.03 -9.66
C LYS A 134 4.02 17.63 -9.17
N SER A 135 4.08 18.34 -8.04
CA SER A 135 2.91 18.99 -7.43
C SER A 135 2.17 19.94 -8.37
N LYS A 136 0.84 19.80 -8.40
CA LYS A 136 -0.08 20.66 -9.18
C LYS A 136 -0.23 22.10 -8.67
N SER A 137 0.40 22.42 -7.53
CA SER A 137 0.41 23.78 -6.93
C SER A 137 1.58 24.64 -7.39
N SER A 138 2.58 24.06 -8.05
CA SER A 138 3.84 24.71 -8.38
C SER A 138 4.20 24.50 -9.85
N GLY A 139 4.79 25.49 -10.49
CA GLY A 139 5.14 25.44 -11.91
C GLY A 139 5.26 26.84 -12.52
N SER A 140 6.08 26.96 -13.56
CA SER A 140 6.38 28.22 -14.25
C SER A 140 6.74 27.97 -15.70
N GLY A 141 6.74 29.01 -16.55
CA GLY A 141 7.02 28.85 -17.97
C GLY A 141 6.02 27.91 -18.65
N THR A 142 6.48 26.84 -19.27
CA THR A 142 5.62 25.81 -19.88
C THR A 142 4.76 25.05 -18.86
N ASP A 143 5.06 25.16 -17.57
CA ASP A 143 4.32 24.55 -16.47
C ASP A 143 3.40 25.53 -15.73
N THR A 144 3.13 26.72 -16.29
CA THR A 144 2.07 27.59 -15.76
C THR A 144 0.71 26.91 -15.86
N ASP A 145 -0.23 27.34 -15.01
CA ASP A 145 -1.60 26.85 -15.06
C ASP A 145 -2.23 27.26 -16.40
N GLN A 146 -2.80 26.28 -17.09
CA GLN A 146 -3.50 26.49 -18.35
C GLN A 146 -5.01 26.75 -18.13
N TYR A 147 -5.46 26.74 -16.86
CA TYR A 147 -6.85 26.90 -16.45
C TYR A 147 -7.79 25.85 -17.07
N ASP A 148 -7.27 24.66 -17.31
CA ASP A 148 -7.98 23.50 -17.87
C ASP A 148 -8.48 22.53 -16.78
N GLY A 149 -8.34 22.92 -15.51
CA GLY A 149 -8.72 22.13 -14.34
C GLY A 149 -7.64 21.18 -13.83
N GLN A 150 -6.49 21.06 -14.51
CA GLN A 150 -5.42 20.13 -14.11
C GLN A 150 -4.39 20.78 -13.19
N GLY A 151 -4.33 22.10 -13.14
CA GLY A 151 -3.38 22.88 -12.33
C GLY A 151 -1.99 22.99 -12.97
N LYS A 152 -1.04 23.56 -12.22
CA LYS A 152 0.33 23.79 -12.70
C LYS A 152 1.08 22.48 -12.94
N SER A 153 2.18 22.57 -13.68
CA SER A 153 3.09 21.45 -13.95
C SER A 153 2.43 20.20 -14.55
N ASN A 154 1.30 20.33 -15.24
CA ASN A 154 0.68 19.19 -15.92
C ASN A 154 1.59 18.64 -17.04
N ASN A 155 2.34 19.50 -17.72
CA ASN A 155 3.31 19.07 -18.74
C ASN A 155 4.42 18.20 -18.13
N GLN A 156 4.97 18.61 -16.98
CA GLN A 156 5.94 17.79 -16.24
C GLN A 156 5.33 16.45 -15.77
N ARG A 157 4.11 16.46 -15.19
CA ARG A 157 3.44 15.22 -14.75
C ARG A 157 3.17 14.24 -15.90
N LYS A 158 2.85 14.76 -17.09
CA LYS A 158 2.72 13.93 -18.31
C LYS A 158 4.06 13.30 -18.71
N ALA A 159 5.15 14.06 -18.64
CA ALA A 159 6.49 13.54 -18.92
C ALA A 159 6.87 12.42 -17.93
N GLU A 160 6.62 12.62 -16.63
CA GLU A 160 6.83 11.60 -15.60
C GLU A 160 5.99 10.33 -15.86
N ALA A 161 4.71 10.47 -16.23
CA ALA A 161 3.86 9.34 -16.61
C ALA A 161 4.38 8.57 -17.83
N TYR A 162 4.83 9.26 -18.88
CA TYR A 162 5.43 8.60 -20.05
C TYR A 162 6.73 7.88 -19.71
N THR A 163 7.59 8.50 -18.89
CA THR A 163 8.82 7.87 -18.40
C THR A 163 8.50 6.59 -17.63
N LEU A 164 7.54 6.63 -16.71
CA LEU A 164 7.10 5.46 -15.96
C LEU A 164 6.64 4.34 -16.89
N VAL A 165 5.75 4.62 -17.85
CA VAL A 165 5.26 3.62 -18.82
C VAL A 165 6.39 3.01 -19.64
N ASN A 166 7.33 3.84 -20.12
CA ASN A 166 8.45 3.37 -20.95
C ASN A 166 9.45 2.49 -20.18
N GLU A 167 9.51 2.62 -18.85
CA GLU A 167 10.43 1.85 -18.00
C GLU A 167 9.79 0.60 -17.38
N LEU A 168 8.47 0.38 -17.51
CA LEU A 168 7.80 -0.81 -16.94
C LEU A 168 8.47 -2.11 -17.39
N ASN A 169 8.79 -2.25 -18.69
CA ASN A 169 9.47 -3.44 -19.21
C ASN A 169 10.88 -3.62 -18.62
N THR A 170 11.58 -2.52 -18.34
CA THR A 170 12.88 -2.58 -17.67
C THR A 170 12.72 -3.10 -16.25
N LEU A 171 11.71 -2.64 -15.53
CA LEU A 171 11.40 -3.11 -14.18
C LEU A 171 11.01 -4.59 -14.17
N THR A 172 10.09 -5.01 -15.04
CA THR A 172 9.66 -6.42 -15.10
C THR A 172 10.79 -7.36 -15.51
N ASN A 173 11.68 -6.93 -16.41
CA ASN A 173 12.85 -7.71 -16.78
C ASN A 173 13.89 -7.78 -15.65
N TYR A 174 14.12 -6.67 -14.95
CA TYR A 174 15.09 -6.62 -13.87
C TYR A 174 14.63 -7.44 -12.66
N TYR A 175 13.39 -7.28 -12.23
CA TYR A 175 12.82 -8.02 -11.09
C TYR A 175 12.27 -9.40 -11.48
N GLU A 176 12.30 -9.73 -12.77
CA GLU A 176 11.87 -11.02 -13.32
C GLU A 176 10.43 -11.34 -12.91
N ASP A 177 9.51 -10.38 -13.08
CA ASP A 177 8.10 -10.58 -12.72
C ASP A 177 7.20 -9.59 -13.50
N PRO A 178 6.03 -10.02 -14.02
CA PRO A 178 5.10 -9.12 -14.73
C PRO A 178 4.16 -8.33 -13.81
N ASP A 179 4.07 -8.69 -12.53
CA ASP A 179 3.12 -8.15 -11.57
C ASP A 179 3.68 -6.88 -10.94
N ILE A 180 3.23 -5.74 -11.48
CA ILE A 180 3.63 -4.43 -11.01
C ILE A 180 2.44 -3.65 -10.47
N LEU A 181 2.62 -3.12 -9.26
CA LEU A 181 1.72 -2.22 -8.56
C LEU A 181 2.36 -0.83 -8.49
N ILE A 182 1.76 0.13 -9.17
CA ILE A 182 2.15 1.54 -9.16
C ILE A 182 1.38 2.22 -8.03
N LEU A 183 2.13 2.80 -7.08
CA LEU A 183 1.60 3.46 -5.89
C LEU A 183 2.12 4.90 -5.79
N GLY A 184 1.41 5.73 -5.01
CA GLY A 184 1.89 7.02 -4.50
C GLY A 184 1.10 8.23 -4.99
N ASP A 185 1.55 9.43 -4.60
CA ASP A 185 0.95 10.71 -4.97
C ASP A 185 1.35 11.10 -6.40
N LEU A 186 0.47 10.81 -7.35
CA LEU A 186 0.68 11.19 -8.76
C LEU A 186 0.26 12.65 -9.04
N ASN A 187 -0.18 13.37 -8.01
CA ASN A 187 -0.59 14.77 -8.07
C ASN A 187 -1.62 15.06 -9.18
N ALA A 188 -2.42 14.05 -9.56
CA ALA A 188 -3.36 14.11 -10.66
C ALA A 188 -4.67 13.39 -10.30
N TYR A 189 -5.82 14.00 -10.57
CA TYR A 189 -7.10 13.31 -10.44
C TYR A 189 -7.27 12.26 -11.55
N SER A 190 -8.16 11.28 -11.34
CA SER A 190 -8.28 10.07 -12.16
C SER A 190 -8.55 10.30 -13.66
N ARG A 191 -9.10 11.46 -14.02
CA ARG A 191 -9.40 11.83 -15.42
C ARG A 191 -8.39 12.84 -16.01
N GLU A 192 -7.38 13.24 -15.26
CA GLU A 192 -6.32 14.12 -15.75
C GLU A 192 -5.35 13.36 -16.66
N ASP A 193 -4.63 14.11 -17.50
CA ASP A 193 -3.75 13.60 -18.53
C ASP A 193 -2.71 12.58 -18.02
N PRO A 194 -2.01 12.78 -16.88
CA PRO A 194 -1.04 11.81 -16.39
C PRO A 194 -1.65 10.44 -16.10
N ILE A 195 -2.86 10.40 -15.51
CA ILE A 195 -3.56 9.14 -15.21
C ILE A 195 -4.08 8.49 -16.50
N ARG A 196 -4.58 9.29 -17.43
CA ARG A 196 -5.01 8.80 -18.75
C ARG A 196 -3.87 8.17 -19.54
N ILE A 197 -2.64 8.68 -19.42
CA ILE A 197 -1.45 8.05 -20.03
C ILE A 197 -1.25 6.65 -19.47
N LEU A 198 -1.34 6.48 -18.14
CA LEU A 198 -1.21 5.18 -17.49
C LEU A 198 -2.33 4.21 -17.91
N THR A 199 -3.58 4.64 -17.87
CA THR A 199 -4.71 3.76 -18.24
C THR A 199 -4.72 3.42 -19.74
N ASN A 200 -4.31 4.34 -20.62
CA ASN A 200 -4.15 4.06 -22.05
C ASN A 200 -3.01 3.06 -22.34
N ALA A 201 -2.06 2.92 -21.42
CA ALA A 201 -1.05 1.86 -21.44
C ALA A 201 -1.57 0.52 -20.90
N SER A 202 -2.90 0.35 -20.82
CA SER A 202 -3.58 -0.85 -20.31
C SER A 202 -3.33 -1.17 -18.84
N LEU A 203 -2.93 -0.17 -18.05
CA LEU A 203 -2.86 -0.28 -16.60
C LEU A 203 -4.26 -0.08 -15.99
N VAL A 204 -4.54 -0.80 -14.92
CA VAL A 204 -5.85 -0.83 -14.26
C VAL A 204 -5.84 0.10 -13.04
N ASN A 205 -6.70 1.12 -13.05
CA ASN A 205 -6.94 1.96 -11.89
C ASN A 205 -7.77 1.19 -10.85
N LEU A 206 -7.14 0.79 -9.74
CA LEU A 206 -7.80 -0.05 -8.74
C LEU A 206 -8.85 0.72 -7.95
N LEU A 207 -8.62 2.00 -7.68
CA LEU A 207 -9.60 2.84 -6.97
C LEU A 207 -10.86 3.09 -7.83
N GLU A 208 -10.74 3.19 -9.16
CA GLU A 208 -11.92 3.26 -10.04
C GLU A 208 -12.74 1.95 -10.03
N HIS A 209 -12.13 0.83 -9.68
CA HIS A 209 -12.81 -0.47 -9.56
C HIS A 209 -13.42 -0.66 -8.17
N PHE A 210 -12.58 -0.59 -7.13
CA PHE A 210 -12.95 -0.98 -5.77
C PHE A 210 -13.62 0.16 -4.98
N SER A 211 -13.19 1.40 -5.20
CA SER A 211 -13.60 2.56 -4.39
C SER A 211 -13.93 3.81 -5.26
N PRO A 212 -14.83 3.71 -6.26
CA PRO A 212 -15.00 4.75 -7.29
C PRO A 212 -15.58 6.07 -6.78
N GLN A 213 -16.09 6.11 -5.55
CA GLN A 213 -16.67 7.30 -4.92
C GLN A 213 -15.78 7.92 -3.84
N ASP A 214 -14.65 7.27 -3.52
CA ASP A 214 -13.76 7.74 -2.47
C ASP A 214 -12.73 8.75 -2.96
N TYR A 215 -11.99 9.30 -2.02
CA TYR A 215 -11.02 10.36 -2.22
C TYR A 215 -9.84 10.20 -1.27
N SER A 216 -8.71 10.81 -1.60
CA SER A 216 -7.53 10.84 -0.72
C SER A 216 -7.08 12.26 -0.40
N TYR A 217 -7.67 13.26 -1.06
CA TYR A 217 -7.18 14.63 -1.00
C TYR A 217 -8.23 15.67 -1.38
N VAL A 218 -8.11 16.86 -0.79
CA VAL A 218 -8.91 18.04 -1.13
C VAL A 218 -8.00 19.14 -1.67
N TYR A 219 -8.10 19.43 -2.97
CA TYR A 219 -7.30 20.48 -3.63
C TYR A 219 -8.17 21.68 -4.00
N ASN A 220 -7.95 22.84 -3.39
CA ASN A 220 -8.73 24.06 -3.63
C ASN A 220 -10.26 23.86 -3.58
N GLY A 221 -10.72 22.97 -2.70
CA GLY A 221 -12.15 22.64 -2.54
C GLY A 221 -12.67 21.56 -3.50
N ALA A 222 -11.88 21.10 -4.48
CA ALA A 222 -12.19 19.91 -5.26
C ALA A 222 -11.79 18.65 -4.48
N ILE A 223 -12.66 17.64 -4.49
CA ILE A 223 -12.48 16.38 -3.77
C ILE A 223 -12.22 15.27 -4.79
N GLY A 224 -11.24 14.41 -4.50
CA GLY A 224 -10.90 13.23 -5.28
C GLY A 224 -9.63 12.58 -4.75
N TYR A 225 -9.06 11.62 -5.48
CA TYR A 225 -7.78 11.02 -5.10
C TYR A 225 -6.64 11.51 -6.00
N LEU A 226 -5.55 11.92 -5.36
CA LEU A 226 -4.24 12.15 -5.99
C LEU A 226 -3.28 11.00 -5.72
N ASP A 227 -3.57 10.22 -4.69
CA ASP A 227 -2.84 9.03 -4.29
C ASP A 227 -3.46 7.83 -5.01
N HIS A 228 -2.66 7.16 -5.85
CA HIS A 228 -3.16 6.11 -6.74
C HIS A 228 -2.67 4.74 -6.32
N SER A 229 -3.50 3.74 -6.63
CA SER A 229 -3.12 2.34 -6.70
C SER A 229 -3.51 1.83 -8.08
N ILE A 230 -2.51 1.58 -8.93
CA ILE A 230 -2.67 1.24 -10.35
C ILE A 230 -1.87 -0.04 -10.64
N ALA A 231 -2.48 -1.05 -11.24
CA ALA A 231 -1.85 -2.35 -11.44
C ALA A 231 -1.64 -2.68 -12.92
N SER A 232 -0.61 -3.48 -13.23
CA SER A 232 -0.58 -4.22 -14.50
C SER A 232 -1.77 -5.17 -14.59
N ALA A 233 -2.11 -5.60 -15.80
CA ALA A 233 -3.24 -6.51 -16.02
C ALA A 233 -3.08 -7.88 -15.34
N SER A 234 -1.85 -8.32 -15.05
CA SER A 234 -1.57 -9.54 -14.30
C SER A 234 -1.68 -9.30 -12.79
N MET A 235 -1.11 -8.19 -12.29
CA MET A 235 -1.21 -7.79 -10.88
C MET A 235 -2.65 -7.51 -10.46
N SER A 236 -3.47 -6.89 -11.32
CA SER A 236 -4.86 -6.54 -10.99
C SER A 236 -5.73 -7.75 -10.67
N LYS A 237 -5.37 -8.94 -11.16
CA LYS A 237 -6.08 -10.21 -10.88
C LYS A 237 -5.76 -10.76 -9.48
N GLN A 238 -4.73 -10.23 -8.84
CA GLN A 238 -4.27 -10.60 -7.51
C GLN A 238 -4.61 -9.53 -6.46
N VAL A 239 -5.33 -8.47 -6.85
CA VAL A 239 -5.84 -7.45 -5.94
C VAL A 239 -7.21 -7.89 -5.44
N VAL A 240 -7.37 -7.90 -4.12
CA VAL A 240 -8.64 -8.20 -3.44
C VAL A 240 -9.43 -6.93 -3.18
N ASP A 241 -8.75 -5.85 -2.80
CA ASP A 241 -9.37 -4.58 -2.46
C ASP A 241 -8.38 -3.42 -2.58
N ALA A 242 -8.89 -2.21 -2.81
CA ALA A 242 -8.13 -0.96 -2.76
C ALA A 242 -9.02 0.21 -2.35
N ALA A 243 -8.75 0.82 -1.21
CA ALA A 243 -9.53 1.93 -0.67
C ALA A 243 -8.68 2.93 0.12
N PRO A 244 -9.03 4.23 0.11
CA PRO A 244 -8.49 5.18 1.07
C PRO A 244 -8.97 4.86 2.50
N TRP A 245 -8.08 4.95 3.48
CA TRP A 245 -8.48 4.97 4.89
C TRP A 245 -8.62 6.42 5.35
N HIS A 246 -9.86 6.88 5.47
CA HIS A 246 -10.18 8.26 5.83
C HIS A 246 -9.78 8.62 7.27
N ILE A 247 -8.61 9.25 7.41
CA ILE A 247 -8.09 9.74 8.68
C ILE A 247 -7.50 11.15 8.58
N ASN A 248 -7.42 11.76 7.40
CA ASN A 248 -6.58 12.93 7.15
C ASN A 248 -7.21 14.00 6.24
N ALA A 249 -7.74 13.62 5.06
CA ALA A 249 -8.02 14.58 3.99
C ALA A 249 -9.14 15.59 4.33
N ASP A 250 -10.16 15.12 5.03
CA ASP A 250 -11.32 15.87 5.49
C ASP A 250 -11.15 16.47 6.91
N GLU A 251 -10.10 16.05 7.62
CA GLU A 251 -9.76 16.57 8.95
C GLU A 251 -9.26 18.02 8.91
N GLN A 252 -9.66 18.80 9.93
CA GLN A 252 -9.21 20.19 10.05
C GLN A 252 -7.70 20.25 10.34
N SER A 253 -6.98 21.13 9.64
CA SER A 253 -5.54 21.32 9.80
C SER A 253 -5.09 21.61 11.24
N LYS A 254 -5.97 22.20 12.06
CA LYS A 254 -5.71 22.49 13.48
C LYS A 254 -5.53 21.23 14.34
N PHE A 255 -6.03 20.06 13.92
CA PHE A 255 -5.82 18.80 14.63
C PHE A 255 -4.46 18.16 14.33
N GLY A 256 -3.71 18.73 13.38
CA GLY A 256 -2.36 18.30 13.05
C GLY A 256 -1.32 18.69 14.12
N TYR A 257 -0.10 18.19 13.94
CA TYR A 257 0.98 18.30 14.93
C TYR A 257 1.46 19.74 15.22
N LYS A 258 1.24 20.69 14.30
CA LYS A 258 1.69 22.09 14.46
C LYS A 258 0.92 22.83 15.57
N ASN A 259 -0.32 22.44 15.88
CA ASN A 259 -1.13 23.11 16.88
C ASN A 259 -1.20 22.30 18.18
N ALA A 260 -0.38 22.68 19.17
CA ALA A 260 -0.31 21.96 20.44
C ALA A 260 -1.63 21.99 21.25
N VAL A 261 -2.51 22.98 21.05
CA VAL A 261 -3.75 23.13 21.82
C VAL A 261 -4.81 22.11 21.41
N ASN A 262 -4.90 21.81 20.11
CA ASN A 262 -5.90 20.89 19.55
C ASN A 262 -5.30 19.53 19.17
N TYR A 263 -4.09 19.24 19.64
CA TYR A 263 -3.36 18.02 19.33
C TYR A 263 -3.94 16.82 20.10
N SER A 264 -4.01 15.68 19.41
CA SER A 264 -4.24 14.35 19.98
C SER A 264 -3.16 13.36 19.52
N PRO A 265 -2.76 12.37 20.32
CA PRO A 265 -1.75 11.38 19.92
C PRO A 265 -2.34 10.19 19.13
N ASP A 266 -3.44 10.41 18.41
CA ASP A 266 -4.13 9.42 17.57
C ASP A 266 -3.71 9.54 16.09
N PRO A 267 -4.09 8.62 15.19
CA PRO A 267 -3.64 8.65 13.79
C PRO A 267 -4.27 9.77 12.94
N TYR A 268 -5.34 10.41 13.42
CA TYR A 268 -6.11 11.37 12.63
C TYR A 268 -5.32 12.65 12.38
N ARG A 269 -5.43 13.23 11.19
CA ARG A 269 -4.67 14.42 10.75
C ARG A 269 -3.15 14.26 10.94
N SER A 270 -2.65 13.04 10.75
CA SER A 270 -1.21 12.76 10.67
C SER A 270 -0.61 13.27 9.36
N SER A 271 -1.42 13.40 8.31
CA SER A 271 -1.08 13.92 6.99
C SER A 271 -2.18 14.84 6.45
N ASP A 272 -1.92 15.52 5.33
CA ASP A 272 -2.91 16.14 4.45
C ASP A 272 -3.53 15.17 3.42
N HIS A 273 -3.03 13.93 3.36
CA HIS A 273 -3.50 12.88 2.46
C HIS A 273 -4.02 11.66 3.25
N ASP A 274 -5.10 11.04 2.80
CA ASP A 274 -5.50 9.72 3.31
C ASP A 274 -4.60 8.62 2.73
N PRO A 275 -4.10 7.68 3.54
CA PRO A 275 -3.35 6.54 3.03
C PRO A 275 -4.25 5.62 2.21
N ILE A 276 -3.74 5.13 1.08
CA ILE A 276 -4.40 4.08 0.30
C ILE A 276 -3.98 2.70 0.82
N ILE A 277 -4.97 1.87 1.14
CA ILE A 277 -4.76 0.47 1.55
C ILE A 277 -5.09 -0.40 0.35
N THR A 278 -4.11 -1.16 -0.14
CA THR A 278 -4.32 -2.16 -1.21
C THR A 278 -4.04 -3.54 -0.66
N THR A 279 -5.05 -4.41 -0.74
CA THR A 279 -5.02 -5.78 -0.22
C THR A 279 -4.77 -6.74 -1.38
N LEU A 280 -3.79 -7.61 -1.22
CA LEU A 280 -3.33 -8.54 -2.25
C LEU A 280 -3.55 -9.99 -1.82
N MET A 281 -3.87 -10.83 -2.79
CA MET A 281 -3.88 -12.29 -2.68
C MET A 281 -2.93 -12.85 -3.74
N LEU A 282 -1.69 -13.06 -3.33
CA LEU A 282 -0.66 -13.65 -4.17
C LEU A 282 -0.78 -15.18 -4.09
N ASP A 283 -1.86 -15.76 -4.63
CA ASP A 283 -2.24 -17.18 -4.45
C ASP A 283 -1.88 -18.09 -5.65
N ARG A 284 -1.40 -17.52 -6.75
CA ARG A 284 -1.11 -18.25 -7.98
C ARG A 284 0.34 -18.08 -8.37
N ALA A 285 1.05 -19.21 -8.44
CA ALA A 285 2.32 -19.36 -9.13
C ALA A 285 2.36 -18.49 -10.39
N THR A 286 3.16 -17.43 -10.37
CA THR A 286 3.49 -16.59 -11.54
C THR A 286 4.22 -17.36 -12.65
N GLY A 287 4.31 -18.70 -12.55
CA GLY A 287 5.05 -19.57 -13.45
C GLY A 287 6.56 -19.60 -13.15
N ILE A 288 7.04 -18.82 -12.18
CA ILE A 288 8.47 -18.72 -11.81
C ILE A 288 8.85 -19.72 -10.71
N TYR A 289 7.87 -20.13 -9.91
CA TYR A 289 8.00 -21.24 -8.98
C TYR A 289 6.71 -22.05 -8.98
N THR A 290 6.81 -23.36 -9.23
CA THR A 290 5.75 -24.29 -8.86
C THR A 290 6.06 -24.69 -7.41
N PRO A 291 5.23 -24.36 -6.41
CA PRO A 291 5.45 -24.81 -5.06
C PRO A 291 5.61 -26.33 -5.05
N GLY A 292 6.84 -26.80 -4.79
CA GLY A 292 7.12 -28.22 -4.81
C GLY A 292 6.43 -28.87 -3.62
N ASN A 293 5.29 -29.54 -3.84
CA ASN A 293 4.63 -30.52 -2.96
C ASN A 293 4.74 -30.31 -1.43
N GLY A 294 4.81 -29.05 -0.98
CA GLY A 294 5.03 -28.67 0.42
C GLY A 294 3.72 -28.27 1.09
N TYR A 295 2.66 -29.08 0.91
CA TYR A 295 1.29 -28.72 1.32
C TYR A 295 0.91 -29.21 2.72
N LYS A 296 1.87 -29.70 3.52
CA LYS A 296 1.56 -30.19 4.86
C LYS A 296 1.13 -29.02 5.77
N ASN A 297 -0.11 -29.10 6.26
CA ASN A 297 -0.69 -28.23 7.30
C ASN A 297 -1.10 -26.80 6.88
N ARG A 298 -1.51 -26.54 5.63
CA ARG A 298 -2.08 -25.23 5.22
C ARG A 298 -3.41 -25.35 4.47
N ILE A 299 -4.21 -24.28 4.50
CA ILE A 299 -5.42 -24.09 3.67
C ILE A 299 -5.09 -23.00 2.66
N GLN A 300 -5.32 -23.24 1.38
CA GLN A 300 -5.37 -22.19 0.37
C GLN A 300 -6.82 -21.72 0.24
N ILE A 301 -7.02 -20.40 0.23
CA ILE A 301 -8.32 -19.77 0.06
C ILE A 301 -8.24 -18.97 -1.23
N SER A 302 -9.15 -19.24 -2.16
CA SER A 302 -9.19 -18.57 -3.46
C SER A 302 -10.62 -18.25 -3.87
N GLY A 303 -10.78 -17.35 -4.85
CA GLY A 303 -12.09 -16.89 -5.33
C GLY A 303 -12.48 -15.52 -4.78
N ASN A 304 -13.53 -14.93 -5.35
CA ASN A 304 -14.04 -13.62 -4.94
C ASN A 304 -15.29 -13.82 -4.05
N PRO A 305 -15.28 -13.36 -2.79
CA PRO A 305 -16.43 -13.51 -1.90
C PRO A 305 -17.71 -12.82 -2.41
N HIS A 306 -17.61 -11.82 -3.30
CA HIS A 306 -18.76 -11.23 -3.98
C HIS A 306 -19.50 -12.19 -4.92
N ASP A 307 -18.83 -13.24 -5.41
CA ASP A 307 -19.44 -14.28 -6.22
C ASP A 307 -20.30 -15.25 -5.38
N GLY A 308 -20.40 -15.01 -4.07
CA GLY A 308 -21.22 -15.76 -3.12
C GLY A 308 -20.53 -17.00 -2.55
N TYR A 309 -19.25 -17.22 -2.86
CA TYR A 309 -18.44 -18.31 -2.32
C TYR A 309 -16.94 -18.01 -2.28
N LEU A 310 -16.21 -18.82 -1.51
CA LEU A 310 -14.76 -18.98 -1.55
C LEU A 310 -14.44 -20.47 -1.77
N THR A 311 -13.28 -20.75 -2.35
CA THR A 311 -12.77 -22.12 -2.51
C THR A 311 -11.66 -22.34 -1.49
N LEU A 312 -11.85 -23.31 -0.60
CA LEU A 312 -10.84 -23.79 0.33
C LEU A 312 -10.17 -25.01 -0.29
N GLN A 313 -8.85 -25.06 -0.27
CA GLN A 313 -8.05 -26.20 -0.72
C GLN A 313 -7.06 -26.64 0.36
N SER A 314 -6.95 -27.93 0.60
CA SER A 314 -5.94 -28.52 1.49
C SER A 314 -5.63 -29.96 1.06
N GLU A 315 -4.69 -30.63 1.72
CA GLU A 315 -4.40 -32.06 1.44
C GLU A 315 -5.65 -32.93 1.61
N ARG A 316 -6.49 -32.56 2.58
CA ARG A 316 -7.77 -33.19 2.88
C ARG A 316 -8.63 -32.28 3.75
N ILE A 317 -9.93 -32.23 3.51
CA ILE A 317 -10.90 -31.44 4.27
C ILE A 317 -11.99 -32.38 4.79
N ASP A 318 -12.03 -32.60 6.10
CA ASP A 318 -13.03 -33.43 6.77
C ASP A 318 -14.17 -32.59 7.38
N LYS A 319 -13.88 -31.35 7.80
CA LYS A 319 -14.88 -30.42 8.32
C LYS A 319 -14.42 -28.98 8.16
N VAL A 320 -15.37 -28.07 7.94
CA VAL A 320 -15.15 -26.62 7.89
C VAL A 320 -16.07 -25.94 8.90
N GLU A 321 -15.55 -24.96 9.62
CA GLU A 321 -16.32 -24.03 10.45
C GLU A 321 -15.95 -22.60 10.11
N VAL A 322 -16.93 -21.70 10.12
CA VAL A 322 -16.71 -20.25 10.11
C VAL A 322 -17.19 -19.70 11.43
N LEU A 323 -16.36 -18.90 12.08
CA LEU A 323 -16.62 -18.30 13.37
C LEU A 323 -16.57 -16.78 13.24
N SER A 324 -17.43 -16.10 13.99
CA SER A 324 -17.24 -14.68 14.29
C SER A 324 -15.96 -14.46 15.08
N ILE A 325 -15.49 -13.21 15.14
CA ILE A 325 -14.34 -12.81 15.98
C ILE A 325 -14.54 -13.12 17.48
N ASN A 326 -15.78 -13.23 17.94
CA ASN A 326 -16.13 -13.57 19.32
C ASN A 326 -16.17 -15.09 19.56
N GLY A 327 -15.81 -15.91 18.56
CA GLY A 327 -15.76 -17.37 18.67
C GLY A 327 -17.11 -18.08 18.49
N GLN A 328 -18.19 -17.35 18.15
CA GLN A 328 -19.47 -17.98 17.80
C GLN A 328 -19.36 -18.64 16.43
N ILE A 329 -19.71 -19.93 16.33
CA ILE A 329 -19.80 -20.67 15.06
C ILE A 329 -21.03 -20.16 14.29
N LEU A 330 -20.78 -19.61 13.11
CA LEU A 330 -21.79 -19.08 12.18
C LEU A 330 -22.11 -20.08 11.07
N PHE A 331 -21.14 -20.89 10.68
CA PHE A 331 -21.28 -21.93 9.67
C PHE A 331 -20.51 -23.17 10.10
N THR A 332 -21.07 -24.36 9.85
CA THR A 332 -20.35 -25.62 9.99
C THR A 332 -20.79 -26.60 8.91
N ASN A 333 -19.84 -27.32 8.32
CA ASN A 333 -20.12 -28.34 7.32
C ASN A 333 -19.11 -29.50 7.44
N THR A 334 -19.62 -30.72 7.36
CA THR A 334 -18.84 -31.95 7.23
C THR A 334 -19.18 -32.55 5.86
N PRO A 335 -18.30 -32.44 4.86
CA PRO A 335 -18.54 -32.99 3.53
C PRO A 335 -18.82 -34.48 3.60
N ALA A 336 -19.78 -34.97 2.79
CA ALA A 336 -20.13 -36.39 2.74
C ALA A 336 -18.96 -37.28 2.29
N VAL A 337 -18.05 -36.73 1.49
CA VAL A 337 -16.78 -37.34 1.10
C VAL A 337 -15.69 -36.31 1.34
N ALA A 338 -14.70 -36.65 2.16
CA ALA A 338 -13.55 -35.81 2.37
C ALA A 338 -12.75 -35.69 1.07
N GLY A 339 -12.54 -34.45 0.62
CA GLY A 339 -11.80 -34.12 -0.59
C GLY A 339 -10.67 -33.14 -0.30
N ASN A 340 -9.94 -32.75 -1.34
CA ASN A 340 -8.90 -31.73 -1.27
C ASN A 340 -9.45 -30.31 -1.48
N TYR A 341 -10.74 -30.15 -1.76
CA TYR A 341 -11.40 -28.85 -1.94
C TYR A 341 -12.75 -28.79 -1.20
N PHE A 342 -13.14 -27.58 -0.81
CA PHE A 342 -14.45 -27.26 -0.26
C PHE A 342 -14.90 -25.87 -0.75
N ILE A 343 -16.12 -25.78 -1.27
CA ILE A 343 -16.74 -24.50 -1.63
C ILE A 343 -17.44 -23.95 -0.39
N LEU A 344 -16.85 -22.91 0.19
CA LEU A 344 -17.40 -22.19 1.33
C LEU A 344 -18.39 -21.13 0.82
N PRO A 345 -19.70 -21.27 1.07
CA PRO A 345 -20.64 -20.21 0.74
C PRO A 345 -20.38 -18.97 1.60
N THR A 346 -20.27 -17.81 0.97
CA THR A 346 -20.20 -16.49 1.65
C THR A 346 -21.54 -15.79 1.65
N SER A 347 -22.47 -16.23 0.80
CA SER A 347 -23.86 -15.77 0.76
C SER A 347 -24.55 -16.01 2.11
N GLY A 348 -24.79 -14.92 2.85
CA GLY A 348 -25.40 -14.94 4.19
C GLY A 348 -24.47 -14.53 5.34
N LEU A 349 -23.18 -14.33 5.07
CA LEU A 349 -22.26 -13.65 5.99
C LEU A 349 -22.27 -12.15 5.68
N THR A 350 -22.28 -11.31 6.71
CA THR A 350 -22.13 -9.85 6.54
C THR A 350 -20.68 -9.48 6.23
N GLY A 351 -20.43 -8.33 5.62
CA GLY A 351 -19.05 -7.81 5.50
C GLY A 351 -18.37 -7.76 6.87
N GLY A 352 -17.10 -8.16 6.95
CA GLY A 352 -16.32 -8.20 8.19
C GLY A 352 -15.29 -9.31 8.28
N PHE A 353 -14.68 -9.42 9.46
CA PHE A 353 -13.63 -10.40 9.77
C PHE A 353 -14.22 -11.71 10.31
N TYR A 354 -13.73 -12.83 9.80
CA TYR A 354 -14.10 -14.17 10.23
C TYR A 354 -12.87 -15.05 10.47
N ILE A 355 -13.04 -16.03 11.36
CA ILE A 355 -12.09 -17.12 11.54
C ILE A 355 -12.65 -18.35 10.84
N ILE A 356 -11.86 -18.97 9.97
CA ILE A 356 -12.18 -20.29 9.43
C ILE A 356 -11.38 -21.36 10.18
N ARG A 357 -12.02 -22.49 10.46
CA ARG A 357 -11.36 -23.71 10.94
C ARG A 357 -11.60 -24.82 9.95
N VAL A 358 -10.53 -25.41 9.44
CA VAL A 358 -10.58 -26.57 8.55
C VAL A 358 -9.91 -27.73 9.26
N TYR A 359 -10.69 -28.79 9.47
CA TYR A 359 -10.23 -30.02 10.11
C TYR A 359 -9.75 -30.97 9.02
N CYS A 360 -8.51 -31.44 9.20
CA CYS A 360 -7.79 -32.30 8.28
C CYS A 360 -7.25 -33.49 9.08
N ASN A 361 -7.82 -34.68 8.90
CA ASN A 361 -7.54 -35.87 9.70
C ASN A 361 -7.61 -35.59 11.22
N ASN A 362 -6.45 -35.58 11.89
CA ASN A 362 -6.30 -35.44 13.35
C ASN A 362 -5.85 -34.03 13.77
N TYR A 363 -5.86 -33.04 12.86
CA TYR A 363 -5.47 -31.68 13.17
C TYR A 363 -6.47 -30.66 12.60
N CYS A 364 -6.40 -29.42 13.10
CA CYS A 364 -7.23 -28.31 12.67
C CYS A 364 -6.32 -27.16 12.26
N ILE A 365 -6.52 -26.64 11.05
CA ILE A 365 -5.90 -25.42 10.56
C ILE A 365 -6.89 -24.28 10.81
N THR A 366 -6.39 -23.14 11.29
CA THR A 366 -7.20 -21.94 11.51
C THR A 366 -6.66 -20.81 10.65
N ASP A 367 -7.53 -20.12 9.93
CA ASP A 367 -7.17 -18.98 9.09
C ASP A 367 -8.17 -17.83 9.24
N LYS A 368 -7.83 -16.66 8.70
CA LYS A 368 -8.67 -15.46 8.71
C LYS A 368 -9.16 -15.16 7.31
N ILE A 369 -10.45 -14.84 7.18
CA ILE A 369 -11.01 -14.27 5.95
C ILE A 369 -11.64 -12.93 6.25
N VAL A 370 -11.50 -12.00 5.32
CA VAL A 370 -12.22 -10.73 5.31
C VAL A 370 -13.23 -10.80 4.20
N LEU A 371 -14.50 -10.58 4.53
CA LEU A 371 -15.55 -10.45 3.54
C LEU A 371 -15.86 -8.95 3.35
N PRO A 372 -15.96 -8.48 2.10
CA PRO A 372 -16.30 -7.09 1.78
C PRO A 372 -17.75 -6.73 2.15
#